data_AF-A0A7V8R2D4-F1
#
_entry.id   AF-A0A7V8R2D4-F1
#
_cell.length_a   1.000
_cell.length_b   1.000
_cell.length_c   1.000
_cell.angle_alpha   90.00
_cell.angle_beta   90.00
_cell.angle_gamma   90.00
#
_symmetry.space_group_name_H-M   'P 1'
#
loop_
_entity.id
_entity.type
_entity.pdbx_description
1 polymer ?
#
loop_
_entity_poly.entity_id
_entity_poly.type
_entity_poly.pdbx_seq_one_letter_code
_entity_poly.pdbx_strand_id
1 'polypeptide(L)' 'MGSTSDKISGKANEIAGKTKQSVGKATDDREMQAKGAVQEAKGKGQVATGKVKDKLKGAVDRL' A
#
# COMPACT_ATOMS: atom_id res chain seq x y z
N MET A 1 6.02 19.08 -2.53
CA MET A 1 5.76 18.22 -1.34
C MET A 1 5.01 16.98 -1.80
N GLY A 2 5.41 15.75 -1.46
CA GLY A 2 4.63 14.55 -1.80
C GLY A 2 5.33 13.19 -1.57
N SER A 3 6.57 13.03 -2.02
CA SER A 3 7.16 11.69 -2.15
C SER A 3 7.36 10.89 -0.84
N THR A 4 7.46 11.55 0.32
CA THR A 4 7.61 10.86 1.61
C THR A 4 6.25 10.46 2.20
N SER A 5 5.24 11.33 2.10
CA SER A 5 3.89 11.09 2.65
C SER A 5 3.15 9.98 1.90
N ASP A 6 3.30 9.93 0.57
CA ASP A 6 2.73 8.87 -0.27
C ASP A 6 3.37 7.50 -0.02
N LYS A 7 4.70 7.45 0.16
CA LYS A 7 5.43 6.21 0.50
C LYS A 7 5.08 5.71 1.89
N ILE A 8 4.90 6.61 2.86
CA ILE A 8 4.47 6.28 4.22
C ILE A 8 3.02 5.78 4.22
N SER A 9 2.11 6.45 3.51
CA SER A 9 0.70 6.02 3.40
C SER A 9 0.53 4.65 2.74
N GLY A 10 1.35 4.34 1.72
CA GLY A 10 1.36 3.03 1.09
C GLY A 10 1.80 1.91 2.02
N LYS A 11 2.89 2.13 2.78
CA LYS A 11 3.36 1.18 3.82
C LYS A 11 2.36 1.03 4.97
N ALA A 12 1.72 2.11 5.41
CA ALA A 12 0.71 2.08 6.45
C ALA A 12 -0.51 1.22 6.04
N ASN A 13 -0.97 1.34 4.80
CA ASN A 13 -2.06 0.50 4.28
C ASN A 13 -1.67 -0.98 4.13
N GLU A 14 -0.41 -1.27 3.75
CA GLU A 14 0.09 -2.64 3.70
C GLU A 14 0.13 -3.28 5.10
N ILE A 15 0.63 -2.55 6.10
CA ILE A 15 0.67 -3.00 7.49
C ILE A 15 -0.74 -3.21 8.02
N ALA A 16 -1.64 -2.24 7.84
CA ALA A 16 -3.02 -2.34 8.29
C ALA A 16 -3.76 -3.52 7.62
N GLY A 17 -3.50 -3.78 6.34
CA GLY A 17 -4.05 -4.93 5.62
C GLY A 17 -3.58 -6.27 6.19
N LYS A 18 -2.26 -6.43 6.42
CA LYS A 18 -1.69 -7.62 7.06
C LYS A 18 -2.22 -7.85 8.47
N THR A 19 -2.38 -6.77 9.25
CA THR A 19 -2.97 -6.86 10.59
C THR A 19 -4.40 -7.34 10.51
N LYS A 20 -5.25 -6.77 9.63
CA LYS A 20 -6.63 -7.24 9.44
C LYS A 20 -6.74 -8.68 8.96
N GLN A 21 -5.83 -9.12 8.07
CA GLN A 21 -5.77 -10.53 7.69
C GLN A 21 -5.37 -11.45 8.84
N SER A 22 -4.40 -11.04 9.65
CA SER A 22 -3.92 -11.84 10.78
C SER A 22 -4.99 -11.94 11.86
N VAL A 23 -5.64 -10.82 12.18
CA VAL A 23 -6.76 -10.79 13.13
C VAL A 23 -7.92 -11.60 12.56
N GLY A 24 -8.34 -11.38 11.32
CA GLY A 24 -9.41 -12.15 10.68
C GLY A 24 -9.15 -13.67 10.66
N LYS A 25 -7.89 -14.11 10.46
CA LYS A 25 -7.52 -15.53 10.63
C LYS A 25 -7.69 -16.01 12.06
N ALA A 26 -7.27 -15.20 13.03
CA ALA A 26 -7.34 -15.56 14.45
C ALA A 26 -8.78 -15.60 14.99
N THR A 27 -9.69 -14.80 14.43
CA THR A 27 -11.10 -14.77 14.85
C THR A 27 -12.03 -15.58 13.93
N ASP A 28 -11.51 -16.27 12.91
CA ASP A 28 -12.28 -16.94 11.86
C ASP A 28 -13.24 -16.00 11.08
N ASP A 29 -12.92 -14.71 11.01
CA ASP A 29 -13.68 -13.68 10.30
C ASP A 29 -13.17 -13.50 8.86
N ARG A 30 -13.88 -14.15 7.94
CA ARG A 30 -13.61 -14.08 6.49
C ARG A 30 -13.77 -12.67 5.92
N GLU A 31 -14.66 -11.86 6.46
CA GLU A 31 -14.90 -10.50 5.96
C GLU A 31 -13.72 -9.59 6.34
N MET A 32 -13.22 -9.70 7.57
CA MET A 32 -12.04 -8.97 8.03
C MET A 32 -10.78 -9.38 7.25
N GLN A 33 -10.65 -10.68 6.96
CA GLN A 33 -9.55 -11.21 6.15
C GLN A 33 -9.59 -10.69 4.71
N ALA A 34 -10.78 -10.67 4.08
CA ALA A 34 -10.98 -10.13 2.73
C ALA A 34 -10.70 -8.62 2.68
N LYS A 35 -11.21 -7.84 3.65
CA LYS A 35 -10.92 -6.41 3.76
C LYS A 35 -9.42 -6.14 3.92
N GLY A 36 -8.72 -6.95 4.71
CA GLY A 36 -7.27 -6.86 4.86
C GLY A 36 -6.52 -7.12 3.56
N ALA A 37 -6.89 -8.17 2.82
CA ALA A 37 -6.29 -8.52 1.53
C ALA A 37 -6.48 -7.41 0.48
N VAL A 38 -7.69 -6.86 0.39
CA VAL A 38 -8.01 -5.74 -0.52
C VAL A 38 -7.20 -4.50 -0.16
N GLN A 39 -7.10 -4.18 1.13
CA GLN A 39 -6.34 -3.02 1.60
C GLN A 39 -4.83 -3.16 1.36
N GLU A 40 -4.28 -4.37 1.55
CA GLU A 40 -2.88 -4.67 1.23
C GLU A 40 -2.61 -4.52 -0.27
N ALA A 41 -3.47 -5.09 -1.11
CA ALA A 41 -3.36 -4.98 -2.57
C ALA A 41 -3.41 -3.52 -3.04
N LYS A 42 -4.32 -2.72 -2.47
CA LYS A 42 -4.42 -1.28 -2.73
C LYS A 42 -3.14 -0.53 -2.32
N GLY A 43 -2.60 -0.82 -1.14
CA GLY A 43 -1.36 -0.23 -0.65
C GLY A 43 -0.17 -0.55 -1.57
N LYS A 44 -0.01 -1.82 -1.96
CA LYS A 44 1.03 -2.25 -2.90
C LYS A 44 0.89 -1.58 -4.27
N GLY A 45 -0.33 -1.48 -4.80
CA GLY A 45 -0.62 -0.80 -6.06
C GLY A 45 -0.26 0.68 -6.03
N GLN A 46 -0.57 1.37 -4.93
CA GLN A 46 -0.20 2.78 -4.73
C GLN A 46 1.31 2.96 -4.65
N VAL A 47 2.03 2.11 -3.92
CA VAL A 47 3.50 2.16 -3.83
C VAL A 47 4.14 1.90 -5.19
N ALA A 48 3.66 0.92 -5.95
CA ALA A 48 4.16 0.60 -7.28
C ALA A 48 3.95 1.78 -8.25
N THR A 49 2.73 2.31 -8.30
CA THR A 49 2.38 3.46 -9.15
C THR A 49 3.19 4.70 -8.77
N GLY A 50 3.35 4.97 -7.47
CA GLY A 50 4.18 6.07 -6.96
C GLY A 50 5.64 5.93 -7.35
N LYS A 51 6.22 4.72 -7.24
CA LYS A 51 7.60 4.43 -7.67
C LYS A 51 7.80 4.63 -9.17
N VAL A 52 6.83 4.22 -10.00
CA VAL A 52 6.88 4.43 -11.46
C VAL A 52 6.81 5.93 -11.79
N LYS A 53 5.88 6.67 -11.18
CA LYS A 53 5.79 8.13 -11.34
C LYS A 53 7.06 8.84 -10.89
N ASP A 54 7.62 8.48 -9.73
CA ASP A 54 8.88 9.04 -9.22
C ASP A 54 10.04 8.80 -10.20
N LYS A 55 10.16 7.59 -10.77
CA LYS A 55 11.21 7.27 -11.75
C LYS A 55 11.05 8.08 -13.05
N LEU A 56 9.84 8.17 -13.58
CA LEU A 56 9.56 8.95 -14.79
C LEU A 56 9.84 10.43 -14.56
N LYS A 57 9.38 10.97 -13.43
CA LYS A 57 9.60 12.37 -13.08
C LYS A 57 11.09 12.68 -12.93
N GLY A 58 11.87 11.81 -12.27
CA GLY A 58 13.32 11.97 -12.15
C GLY A 58 14.10 11.84 -13.46
N ALA A 59 13.55 11.15 -14.46
CA ALA A 59 14.14 11.08 -15.80
C ALA A 59 13.86 12.35 -16.61
N VAL A 60 12.66 12.93 -16.49
CA VAL A 60 12.27 14.19 -17.15
C VAL A 60 12.98 15.39 -16.51
N ASP A 61 13.16 15.42 -15.19
CA ASP A 61 13.82 16.54 -14.47
C ASP A 61 15.34 16.64 -14.75
N ARG A 62 15.94 15.59 -15.32
CA ARG A 62 17.37 15.54 -15.69
C ARG A 62 17.65 15.93 -17.14
N LEU A 63 16.61 16.18 -17.93
CA LEU A 63 16.66 16.48 -19.36
C LEU A 63 16.42 17.98 -19.56
#